data_AF-I0R9M2-F1
#
_entry.id   AF-I0R9M2-F1
#
_cell.length_a   1.000
_cell.length_b   1.000
_cell.length_c   1.000
_cell.angle_alpha   90.00
_cell.angle_beta   90.00
_cell.angle_gamma   90.00
#
_symmetry.space_group_name_H-M   'P 1'
#
loop_
_entity.id
_entity.type
_entity.pdbx_description
1 polymer ?
#
loop_
_entity_poly.entity_id
_entity_poly.type
_entity_poly.pdbx_seq_one_letter_code
_entity_poly.pdbx_strand_id
1 'polypeptide(L)'
;MKDLKYSRQREAILDNLKSRVDHPTADMLFQSLRKDDPKISLGTVYRNLSLLTEIGRIKKLSDRNGIERYDYNTTDHYHFACKACSKLIDLPTGIIAGLDEKAKHEDIGIVENHSLIFYGYCKECYQKMLYIDSKKAV
;
A
#
# COMPACT_ATOMS: atom_id res chain seq x y z
N MET A 1 16.64 21.24 4.78
CA MET A 1 16.28 19.84 5.13
C MET A 1 16.59 19.64 6.61
N LYS A 2 15.65 19.12 7.41
CA LYS A 2 15.91 18.78 8.82
C LYS A 2 16.91 17.62 8.85
N ASP A 3 18.06 17.80 9.47
CA ASP A 3 18.98 16.71 9.78
C ASP A 3 18.30 15.74 10.73
N LEU A 4 17.81 14.64 10.15
CA LEU A 4 17.13 13.59 10.90
C LEU A 4 18.17 12.74 11.61
N LYS A 5 18.22 12.85 12.94
CA LYS A 5 18.99 11.93 13.76
C LYS A 5 18.58 10.48 13.43
N TYR A 6 19.60 9.64 13.33
CA TYR A 6 19.43 8.20 13.15
C TYR A 6 18.52 7.62 14.23
N SER A 7 17.65 6.70 13.83
CA SER A 7 16.76 5.98 14.74
C SER A 7 16.68 4.53 14.32
N ARG A 8 17.09 3.63 15.22
CA ARG A 8 17.05 2.17 14.98
C ARG A 8 15.63 1.68 14.66
N GLN A 9 14.62 2.25 15.31
CA GLN A 9 13.21 1.88 15.05
C GLN A 9 12.74 2.36 13.68
N ARG A 10 13.24 3.50 13.20
CA ARG A 10 12.90 4.02 11.88
C ARG A 10 13.51 3.15 10.78
N GLU A 11 14.76 2.76 10.92
CA GLU A 11 15.41 1.84 9.97
C GLU A 11 14.72 0.48 9.97
N ALA A 12 14.37 -0.06 11.15
CA ALA A 12 13.61 -1.30 11.23
C ALA A 12 12.27 -1.22 10.49
N ILE A 13 11.54 -0.09 10.56
CA ILE A 13 10.31 0.12 9.79
C ILE A 13 10.61 0.15 8.28
N LEU A 14 11.66 0.85 7.85
CA LEU A 14 12.05 0.92 6.44
C LEU A 14 12.44 -0.45 5.88
N ASP A 15 13.29 -1.20 6.57
CA ASP A 15 13.71 -2.54 6.16
C ASP A 15 12.52 -3.51 6.09
N ASN A 16 11.61 -3.37 7.05
CA ASN A 16 10.39 -4.14 7.09
C ASN A 16 9.46 -3.84 5.91
N LEU A 17 9.30 -2.57 5.52
CA LEU A 17 8.55 -2.19 4.33
C LEU A 17 9.25 -2.61 3.03
N LYS A 18 10.58 -2.42 2.95
CA LYS A 18 11.40 -2.75 1.78
C LYS A 18 11.38 -4.24 1.42
N SER A 19 11.17 -5.11 2.41
CA SER A 19 11.12 -6.57 2.24
C SER A 19 9.73 -7.10 1.88
N ARG A 20 8.76 -6.21 1.62
CA ARG A 20 7.35 -6.57 1.42
C ARG A 20 6.78 -5.94 0.16
N VAL A 21 5.72 -6.56 -0.34
CA VAL A 21 4.93 -6.10 -1.50
C VAL A 21 3.43 -6.08 -1.19
N ASP A 22 3.04 -6.41 0.04
CA ASP A 22 1.65 -6.55 0.47
C ASP A 22 1.06 -5.26 1.07
N HIS A 23 1.83 -4.17 1.04
CA HIS A 23 1.41 -2.83 1.47
C HIS A 23 0.79 -2.84 2.87
N PRO A 24 1.57 -3.16 3.92
CA PRO A 24 1.00 -3.45 5.23
C PRO A 24 0.33 -2.23 5.87
N THR A 25 -0.63 -2.50 6.74
CA THR A 25 -1.17 -1.49 7.66
C THR A 25 -0.20 -1.22 8.82
N ALA A 26 -0.43 -0.15 9.57
CA ALA A 26 0.35 0.15 10.78
C ALA A 26 0.29 -1.01 11.80
N ASP A 27 -0.86 -1.66 11.96
CA ASP A 27 -1.02 -2.82 12.84
C ASP A 27 -0.23 -4.04 12.37
N MET A 28 -0.21 -4.33 11.06
CA MET A 28 0.61 -5.41 10.50
C MET A 28 2.11 -5.15 10.72
N LEU A 29 2.55 -3.91 10.48
CA LEU A 29 3.92 -3.50 10.77
C LEU A 29 4.25 -3.67 12.25
N PHE A 30 3.40 -3.17 13.15
CA PHE A 30 3.57 -3.30 14.59
C PHE A 30 3.70 -4.77 15.02
N GLN A 31 2.80 -5.65 14.56
CA GLN A 31 2.86 -7.08 14.89
C GLN A 31 4.15 -7.75 14.40
N SER A 32 4.64 -7.36 13.23
CA SER A 32 5.88 -7.89 12.70
C SER A 32 7.12 -7.38 13.45
N LEU A 33 7.19 -6.08 13.73
CA LEU A 33 8.34 -5.43 14.39
C LEU A 33 8.46 -5.82 15.86
N ARG A 34 7.34 -6.08 16.54
CA ARG A 34 7.33 -6.47 17.96
C ARG A 34 8.02 -7.81 18.22
N LYS A 35 8.18 -8.65 17.19
CA LYS A 35 8.94 -9.92 17.30
C LYS A 35 10.42 -9.68 17.60
N ASP A 36 10.98 -8.61 17.03
CA ASP A 36 12.40 -8.27 17.15
C ASP A 36 12.66 -7.11 18.15
N ASP A 37 11.69 -6.20 18.33
CA ASP A 37 11.69 -5.16 19.37
C ASP A 37 10.40 -5.23 20.22
N PRO A 38 10.39 -6.05 21.30
CA PRO A 38 9.22 -6.21 22.16
C PRO A 38 8.75 -4.92 22.86
N LYS A 39 9.60 -3.88 22.92
CA LYS A 39 9.31 -2.60 23.57
C LYS A 39 8.70 -1.57 22.63
N ILE A 40 8.68 -1.82 21.31
CA ILE A 40 8.05 -0.91 20.36
C ILE A 40 6.55 -0.77 20.70
N SER A 41 6.03 0.44 20.60
CA SER A 41 4.60 0.71 20.76
C SER A 41 3.97 1.05 19.42
N LEU A 42 2.66 0.79 19.27
CA LEU A 42 1.92 1.15 18.08
C LEU A 42 2.01 2.67 17.78
N GLY A 43 1.95 3.51 18.82
CA GLY A 43 2.15 4.96 18.67
C GLY A 43 3.55 5.34 18.13
N THR A 44 4.57 4.53 18.41
CA THR A 44 5.92 4.72 17.84
C THR A 44 5.97 4.38 16.37
N VAL A 45 5.24 3.33 15.95
CA VAL A 45 5.08 2.96 14.53
C VAL A 45 4.39 4.10 13.78
N TYR A 46 3.24 4.57 14.26
CA TYR A 46 2.51 5.69 13.63
C TYR A 46 3.38 6.95 13.49
N ARG A 47 4.06 7.39 14.55
CA ARG A 47 4.92 8.60 14.48
C ARG A 47 6.02 8.48 13.42
N ASN A 48 6.65 7.31 13.31
CA ASN A 48 7.69 7.09 12.31
C ASN A 48 7.11 7.01 10.90
N LEU A 49 5.95 6.37 10.71
CA LEU A 49 5.27 6.32 9.42
C LEU A 49 4.85 7.70 8.93
N SER A 50 4.27 8.53 9.82
CA SER A 50 3.93 9.92 9.50
C SER A 50 5.17 10.71 9.06
N LEU A 51 6.26 10.62 9.83
CA LEU A 51 7.50 11.30 9.51
C LEU A 51 8.13 10.80 8.20
N LEU A 52 8.17 9.49 7.98
CA LEU A 52 8.72 8.90 6.75
C LEU A 52 7.90 9.30 5.51
N THR A 53 6.58 9.42 5.67
CA THR A 53 5.68 9.91 4.61
C THR A 53 5.94 11.39 4.33
N GLU A 54 6.05 12.22 5.38
CA GLU A 54 6.31 13.66 5.28
C GLU A 54 7.61 13.96 4.52
N ILE A 55 8.66 13.14 4.74
CA ILE A 55 9.95 13.29 4.06
C ILE A 55 10.05 12.52 2.74
N GLY A 56 8.95 11.93 2.25
CA GLY A 56 8.90 11.23 0.96
C GLY A 56 9.74 9.95 0.88
N ARG A 57 10.00 9.29 2.01
CA ARG A 57 10.76 8.02 2.06
C ARG A 57 9.89 6.78 1.94
N ILE A 58 8.58 6.94 2.15
CA ILE A 58 7.54 5.92 1.95
C ILE A 58 6.29 6.60 1.38
N LYS A 59 5.42 5.85 0.72
CA LYS A 59 4.12 6.32 0.24
C LYS A 59 3.02 5.83 1.17
N LYS A 60 2.06 6.71 1.47
CA LYS A 60 0.83 6.35 2.18
C LYS A 60 -0.29 6.15 1.17
N LEU A 61 -0.92 4.98 1.23
CA LEU A 61 -2.04 4.59 0.39
C LEU A 61 -3.30 4.52 1.27
N SER A 62 -4.38 5.17 0.85
CA SER A 62 -5.68 5.06 1.50
C SER A 62 -6.65 4.36 0.57
N ASP A 63 -7.26 3.26 1.02
CA ASP A 63 -8.33 2.63 0.28
C ASP A 63 -9.69 3.34 0.50
N ARG A 64 -10.72 2.93 -0.25
CA ARG A 64 -12.08 3.49 -0.14
C ARG A 64 -12.74 3.26 1.22
N ASN A 65 -12.22 2.33 2.03
CA ASN A 65 -12.72 2.02 3.36
C ASN A 65 -11.96 2.81 4.45
N GLY A 66 -11.05 3.71 4.06
CA GLY A 66 -10.23 4.49 4.99
C GLY A 66 -9.09 3.68 5.62
N ILE A 67 -8.80 2.48 5.12
CA ILE A 67 -7.68 1.68 5.61
C ILE A 67 -6.39 2.25 5.04
N GLU A 68 -5.50 2.65 5.95
CA GLU A 68 -4.20 3.20 5.61
C GLU A 68 -3.17 2.08 5.48
N ARG A 69 -2.50 2.09 4.33
CA ARG A 69 -1.42 1.18 3.97
C ARG A 69 -0.18 1.97 3.61
N TYR A 70 0.98 1.33 3.76
CA TYR A 70 2.27 1.98 3.56
C TYR A 70 3.10 1.20 2.57
N ASP A 71 3.77 1.93 1.69
CA ASP A 71 4.66 1.38 0.67
C ASP A 71 6.07 1.97 0.81
N TYR A 72 7.09 1.13 0.68
CA TYR A 72 8.47 1.58 0.53
C TYR A 72 8.70 2.24 -0.84
N ASN A 73 8.03 1.73 -1.88
CA ASN A 73 8.17 2.26 -3.23
C ASN A 73 7.39 3.57 -3.37
N THR A 74 8.12 4.65 -3.58
CA THR A 74 7.53 5.98 -3.77
C THR A 74 7.26 6.31 -5.23
N THR A 75 7.67 5.44 -6.16
CA THR A 75 7.37 5.60 -7.59
C THR A 75 5.88 5.35 -7.87
N ASP A 76 5.34 6.01 -8.88
CA ASP A 76 3.94 5.78 -9.25
C ASP A 76 3.76 4.41 -9.91
N HIS A 77 2.87 3.63 -9.31
CA HIS A 77 2.42 2.35 -9.79
C HIS A 77 0.94 2.18 -9.43
N TYR A 78 0.29 1.26 -10.13
CA TYR A 78 -1.14 1.04 -10.02
C TYR A 78 -1.43 -0.24 -9.26
N HIS A 79 -2.58 -0.28 -8.59
CA HIS A 79 -2.89 -1.36 -7.67
C HIS A 79 -4.16 -2.11 -8.10
N PHE A 80 -4.19 -3.39 -7.77
CA PHE A 80 -5.42 -4.19 -7.68
C PHE A 80 -5.75 -4.46 -6.22
N ALA A 81 -7.00 -4.23 -5.82
CA ALA A 81 -7.53 -4.48 -4.48
C ALA A 81 -8.55 -5.63 -4.51
N CYS A 82 -8.27 -6.69 -3.75
CA CYS A 82 -9.20 -7.80 -3.57
C CYS A 82 -10.34 -7.42 -2.61
N LYS A 83 -11.60 -7.53 -3.04
CA LYS A 83 -12.80 -7.27 -2.24
C LYS A 83 -13.04 -8.28 -1.12
N ALA A 84 -12.44 -9.47 -1.19
CA ALA A 84 -12.65 -10.54 -0.21
C ALA A 84 -11.60 -10.57 0.91
N CYS A 85 -10.33 -10.34 0.59
CA CYS A 85 -9.23 -10.42 1.56
C CYS A 85 -8.46 -9.11 1.73
N SER A 86 -8.86 -8.05 1.04
CA SER A 86 -8.23 -6.73 1.09
C SER A 86 -6.75 -6.69 0.68
N LYS A 87 -6.24 -7.75 0.04
CA LYS A 87 -4.88 -7.81 -0.52
C LYS A 87 -4.73 -6.78 -1.64
N LEU A 88 -3.66 -5.98 -1.57
CA LEU A 88 -3.18 -5.14 -2.66
C LEU A 88 -2.13 -5.88 -3.48
N ILE A 89 -2.18 -5.72 -4.80
CA ILE A 89 -1.26 -6.33 -5.75
C ILE A 89 -0.82 -5.25 -6.74
N ASP A 90 0.49 -5.13 -6.94
CA ASP A 90 1.06 -4.20 -7.92
C ASP A 90 0.76 -4.66 -9.34
N LEU A 91 0.35 -3.71 -10.16
CA LEU A 91 0.17 -3.94 -11.59
C LEU A 91 1.47 -3.67 -12.35
N PRO A 92 1.69 -4.34 -13.49
CA PRO A 92 2.84 -4.10 -14.33
C PRO A 92 2.99 -2.60 -14.68
N THR A 93 4.24 -2.13 -14.61
CA THR A 93 4.58 -0.77 -15.05
C THR A 93 4.24 -0.60 -16.54
N GLY A 94 3.65 0.54 -16.89
CA GLY A 94 3.27 0.86 -18.27
C GLY A 94 1.91 0.34 -18.73
N ILE A 95 1.15 -0.38 -17.89
CA ILE A 95 -0.20 -0.89 -18.25
C ILE A 95 -1.18 0.22 -18.66
N ILE A 96 -0.93 1.46 -18.23
CA ILE A 96 -1.74 2.65 -18.53
C ILE A 96 -0.87 3.80 -19.06
N ALA A 97 0.17 3.47 -19.82
CA ALA A 97 1.03 4.47 -20.45
C ALA A 97 0.19 5.50 -21.25
N GLY A 98 0.45 6.79 -21.00
CA GLY A 98 -0.24 7.90 -21.66
C GLY A 98 -1.67 8.16 -21.17
N LEU A 99 -2.11 7.58 -20.05
CA LEU A 99 -3.41 7.90 -19.46
C LEU A 99 -3.51 9.39 -19.11
N ASP A 100 -2.49 9.95 -18.49
CA ASP A 100 -2.48 11.35 -18.02
C ASP A 100 -2.56 12.33 -19.19
N GLU A 101 -1.85 12.01 -20.29
CA GLU A 101 -1.93 12.76 -21.55
C GLU A 101 -3.34 12.71 -22.15
N LYS A 102 -3.98 11.54 -22.12
CA LYS A 102 -5.37 11.36 -22.59
C LYS A 102 -6.40 12.02 -21.67
N ALA A 103 -6.06 12.25 -20.41
CA ALA A 103 -6.93 12.90 -19.45
C ALA A 103 -6.93 14.43 -19.59
N LYS A 104 -6.01 15.02 -20.37
CA LYS A 104 -6.00 16.46 -20.65
C LYS A 104 -7.28 16.88 -21.38
N HIS A 105 -7.93 17.91 -20.86
CA HIS A 105 -9.15 18.50 -21.41
C HIS A 105 -9.07 20.02 -21.27
N GLU A 106 -9.75 20.77 -22.15
CA GLU A 106 -9.74 22.25 -22.13
C GLU A 106 -10.29 22.84 -20.82
N ASP A 107 -11.17 22.11 -20.14
CA ASP A 107 -11.74 22.48 -18.84
C ASP A 107 -10.84 22.12 -17.64
N ILE A 108 -9.72 21.43 -17.86
CA ILE A 108 -8.81 20.99 -16.79
C ILE A 108 -7.61 21.94 -16.72
N GLY A 109 -7.43 22.55 -15.55
CA GLY A 109 -6.27 23.39 -15.24
C GLY A 109 -5.02 22.58 -14.91
N ILE A 110 -4.62 22.56 -13.63
CA ILE A 110 -3.42 21.88 -13.16
C ILE A 110 -3.79 20.54 -12.52
N VAL A 111 -3.15 19.46 -12.96
CA VAL A 111 -3.24 18.12 -12.36
C VAL A 111 -2.01 17.89 -11.49
N GLU A 112 -2.20 17.75 -10.19
CA GLU A 112 -1.10 17.47 -9.25
C GLU A 112 -0.82 15.97 -9.07
N ASN A 113 -1.84 15.13 -9.23
CA ASN A 113 -1.76 13.68 -9.03
C ASN A 113 -3.00 12.96 -9.64
N HIS A 114 -2.88 11.67 -9.94
CA HIS A 114 -4.00 10.76 -10.21
C HIS A 114 -3.83 9.45 -9.44
N SER A 115 -4.94 8.79 -9.12
CA SER A 115 -4.95 7.49 -8.46
C SER A 115 -5.86 6.53 -9.20
N LEU A 116 -5.38 5.31 -9.42
CA LEU A 116 -6.14 4.26 -10.07
C LEU A 116 -5.95 2.93 -9.34
N ILE A 117 -7.09 2.34 -8.97
CA ILE A 117 -7.17 1.07 -8.24
C ILE A 117 -8.24 0.22 -8.92
N PHE A 118 -7.89 -0.99 -9.33
CA PHE A 118 -8.84 -1.99 -9.81
C PHE A 118 -9.40 -2.78 -8.64
N TYR A 119 -10.72 -2.99 -8.60
CA TYR A 119 -11.36 -3.77 -7.54
C TYR A 119 -11.92 -5.08 -8.09
N GLY A 120 -11.61 -6.20 -7.44
CA GLY A 120 -12.10 -7.51 -7.87
C GLY A 120 -11.81 -8.61 -6.86
N TYR A 121 -11.62 -9.84 -7.31
CA TYR A 121 -11.20 -10.96 -6.46
C TYR A 121 -9.81 -11.44 -6.91
N CYS A 122 -8.86 -11.53 -5.97
CA CYS A 122 -7.55 -12.09 -6.30
C CYS A 122 -7.68 -13.57 -6.70
N LYS A 123 -6.67 -14.11 -7.38
CA LYS A 123 -6.65 -15.51 -7.86
C LYS A 123 -7.05 -16.52 -6.78
N GLU A 124 -6.50 -16.37 -5.58
CA GLU A 124 -6.78 -17.24 -4.43
C GLU A 124 -8.25 -17.17 -4.00
N CYS A 125 -8.81 -15.96 -3.87
CA CYS A 125 -10.21 -15.77 -3.48
C CYS A 125 -11.16 -16.25 -4.58
N TYR A 126 -10.85 -15.96 -5.85
CA TYR A 126 -11.66 -16.39 -6.98
C TYR A 126 -11.72 -17.91 -7.10
N GLN A 127 -10.58 -18.60 -6.94
CA GLN A 127 -10.54 -20.06 -6.94
C GLN A 127 -11.35 -20.67 -5.78
N LYS A 128 -11.29 -20.07 -4.58
CA LYS A 128 -12.13 -20.50 -3.45
C LYS A 128 -13.62 -20.33 -3.74
N MET A 129 -14.03 -19.25 -4.41
CA MET A 129 -15.42 -19.05 -4.81
C MET A 129 -15.89 -20.11 -5.81
N LEU A 130 -15.11 -20.36 -6.86
CA LEU A 130 -15.43 -21.39 -7.86
C LEU A 130 -15.55 -22.79 -7.24
N TYR A 131 -14.68 -23.13 -6.29
CA TYR A 131 -14.75 -24.40 -5.56
C TYR A 131 -16.05 -24.52 -4.73
N ILE A 132 -16.46 -23.45 -4.05
CA ILE A 132 -17.71 -23.44 -3.28
C ILE A 132 -18.93 -23.59 -4.21
N ASP A 133 -18.94 -22.90 -5.35
CA ASP A 133 -20.04 -22.97 -6.30
C ASP A 133 -20.16 -24.38 -6.93
N SER A 134 -19.03 -25.02 -7.23
CA SER A 134 -19.02 -26.41 -7.73
C SER A 134 -19.58 -27.44 -6.73
N LYS A 135 -19.49 -27.17 -5.42
CA LYS A 135 -20.05 -28.04 -4.37
C LYS A 135 -21.52 -27.77 -4.07
N LYS A 136 -22.07 -26.61 -4.47
CA LYS A 136 -23.51 -26.32 -4.35
C LYS A 136 -24.33 -26.89 -5.51
N ALA A 137 -23.68 -27.21 -6.62
CA ALA A 137 -24.30 -27.78 -7.82
C ALA A 137 -24.38 -29.32 -7.81
N VAL A 138 -23.95 -29.96 -6.71
CA VAL A 138 -24.02 -31.41 -6.47
C VAL A 138 -25.00 -31.69 -5.34
#